data_AF-A0A0U3K3C7-F1
#
_entry.id   AF-A0A0U3K3C7-F1
#
_cell.length_a   1.000
_cell.length_b   1.000
_cell.length_c   1.000
_cell.angle_alpha   90.00
_cell.angle_beta   90.00
_cell.angle_gamma   90.00
#
_symmetry.space_group_name_H-M   'P 1'
#
loop_
_entity.id
_entity.type
_entity.pdbx_description
1 polymer ?
#
loop_
_entity_poly.entity_id
_entity_poly.type
_entity_poly.pdbx_seq_one_letter_code
_entity_poly.pdbx_strand_id
1 'polypeptide(L)' 'MQHYCAKYGSGQIRCNDSKNEHRKYQCMARRYQCLFVPVVVYKATQYTQVNALLAERNLRWFR' A
#
# COMPACT_ATOMS: atom_id res chain seq x y z
N MET A 1 0.92 -9.60 15.63
CA MET A 1 1.00 -9.05 14.25
C MET A 1 1.42 -7.59 14.36
N GLN A 2 2.64 -7.22 13.92
CA GLN A 2 3.10 -5.82 13.95
C GLN A 2 2.72 -5.12 12.63
N HIS A 3 2.29 -3.86 12.72
CA HIS A 3 1.91 -3.04 11.56
C HIS A 3 3.04 -2.06 11.22
N TYR A 4 3.31 -1.87 9.93
CA TYR A 4 4.36 -0.97 9.44
C TYR A 4 3.80 0.05 8.45
N CYS A 5 4.39 1.23 8.43
CA CYS A 5 3.99 2.29 7.52
C CYS A 5 4.63 2.01 6.16
N ALA A 6 3.86 1.58 5.17
CA ALA A 6 4.38 1.29 3.83
C ALA A 6 5.10 2.48 3.18
N LYS A 7 4.72 3.71 3.54
CA LYS A 7 5.31 4.94 2.97
C LYS A 7 6.71 5.27 3.53
N TYR A 8 6.97 4.95 4.79
CA TYR A 8 8.18 5.40 5.51
C TYR A 8 8.95 4.26 6.19
N GLY A 9 8.47 3.02 6.13
CA GLY A 9 9.09 1.87 6.78
C GLY A 9 9.05 1.88 8.31
N SER A 10 8.32 2.80 8.94
CA SER A 10 8.30 2.91 10.41
C SER A 10 7.33 1.91 11.05
N GLY A 11 7.77 1.26 12.14
CA GLY A 11 6.92 0.44 13.01
C GLY A 11 6.18 1.24 14.09
N GLN A 12 6.41 2.56 14.19
CA GLN A 12 5.72 3.41 15.14
C GLN A 12 4.32 3.77 14.60
N ILE A 13 3.39 2.84 14.76
CA ILE A 13 2.01 3.00 14.31
C ILE A 13 1.05 3.05 15.49
N ARG A 14 0.15 4.05 15.47
CA ARG A 14 -0.98 4.17 16.39
C ARG A 14 -2.29 3.85 15.66
N CYS A 15 -3.13 3.00 16.25
CA CYS A 15 -4.52 2.86 15.81
C CYS A 15 -5.32 4.01 16.41
N ASN A 16 -5.95 4.84 15.58
CA ASN A 16 -6.71 5.99 16.07
C ASN A 16 -8.17 5.62 16.30
N ASP A 17 -8.89 5.19 15.26
CA ASP A 17 -10.30 4.78 15.33
C ASP A 17 -10.70 4.00 14.08
N SER A 18 -11.82 3.26 14.13
CA SER A 18 -12.45 2.66 12.95
C SER A 18 -13.50 3.59 12.36
N LYS A 19 -13.48 3.81 11.05
CA LYS A 19 -14.57 4.49 10.32
C LYS A 19 -15.07 3.55 9.23
N ASN A 20 -16.40 3.32 9.16
CA ASN A 20 -17.03 2.42 8.20
C ASN A 20 -16.31 1.06 8.13
N GLU A 21 -16.19 0.39 9.28
CA GLU A 21 -15.55 -0.94 9.45
C GLU A 21 -14.03 -0.99 9.17
N HIS A 22 -13.43 0.09 8.68
CA HIS A 22 -11.99 0.17 8.42
C HIS A 22 -11.25 0.85 9.57
N ARG A 23 -10.30 0.14 10.18
CA ARG A 23 -9.39 0.70 11.18
C ARG A 23 -8.43 1.70 10.51
N LYS A 24 -8.35 2.92 11.07
CA LYS A 24 -7.39 3.95 10.69
C LYS A 24 -6.12 3.83 11.52
N TYR A 25 -4.99 3.92 10.83
CA TYR A 25 -3.68 3.88 11.43
C TYR A 25 -2.94 5.19 11.16
N GLN A 26 -2.21 5.68 12.15
CA GLN A 26 -1.36 6.85 12.06
C GLN A 26 0.09 6.45 12.26
N CYS A 27 0.94 6.79 11.29
CA CYS A 27 2.38 6.69 11.40
C CYS A 27 2.89 7.86 12.25
N MET A 28 3.45 7.56 13.43
CA MET A 28 3.91 8.58 14.38
C MET A 28 5.19 9.27 13.93
N ALA A 29 5.98 8.65 13.05
CA ALA A 29 7.23 9.25 12.54
C ALA A 29 7.01 10.55 11.75
N ARG A 30 5.87 10.68 11.05
CA ARG A 30 5.53 11.84 10.20
C ARG A 30 4.09 12.33 10.39
N ARG A 31 3.37 11.79 11.38
CA ARG A 31 1.93 12.01 11.64
C ARG A 31 1.00 11.71 10.46
N TYR A 32 1.43 10.89 9.51
CA TYR A 32 0.65 10.51 8.34
C TYR A 32 -0.45 9.50 8.72
N GLN A 33 -1.69 9.76 8.32
CA GLN A 33 -2.82 8.86 8.58
C GLN A 33 -3.23 8.10 7.31
N CYS A 34 -3.42 6.80 7.44
CA CYS A 34 -3.83 5.92 6.35
C CYS A 34 -4.80 4.83 6.83
N LEU A 35 -5.59 4.29 5.90
CA LEU A 35 -6.37 3.08 6.15
C LEU A 35 -5.43 1.88 6.18
N PHE A 36 -5.81 0.85 6.93
CA PHE A 36 -5.11 -0.43 6.86
C PHE A 36 -5.32 -1.06 5.49
N VAL A 37 -4.22 -1.38 4.83
CA VAL A 37 -4.22 -2.19 3.62
C VAL A 37 -3.30 -3.39 3.87
N PRO A 38 -3.80 -4.62 3.79
CA PRO A 38 -2.95 -5.81 3.89
C PRO A 38 -1.83 -5.78 2.85
N VAL A 39 -0.63 -6.22 3.23
CA VAL A 39 0.54 -6.25 2.32
C VAL A 39 0.24 -7.05 1.05
N VAL A 40 -0.51 -8.14 1.17
CA VAL A 40 -0.91 -8.99 0.03
C VAL A 40 -1.73 -8.19 -0.99
N VAL A 41 -2.70 -7.39 -0.52
CA VAL A 41 -3.53 -6.55 -1.39
C VAL A 41 -2.69 -5.47 -2.07
N TYR A 42 -1.81 -4.80 -1.30
CA TYR A 42 -0.92 -3.78 -1.86
C TYR A 42 0.01 -4.35 -2.95
N LYS A 43 0.60 -5.53 -2.69
CA LYS A 43 1.48 -6.21 -3.64
C LYS A 43 0.74 -6.67 -4.90
N ALA A 44 -0.47 -7.19 -4.75
CA ALA A 44 -1.30 -7.57 -5.90
C ALA A 44 -1.51 -6.37 -6.83
N THR A 45 -1.85 -5.20 -6.30
CA THR A 45 -2.02 -3.96 -7.09
C THR A 45 -0.72 -3.49 -7.76
N GLN A 46 0.42 -3.64 -7.08
CA GLN A 46 1.73 -3.33 -7.70
C GLN A 46 2.02 -4.26 -8.88
N TYR A 47 1.81 -5.57 -8.72
CA TYR A 47 2.09 -6.54 -9.78
C TYR A 47 1.15 -6.39 -10.98
N THR A 48 -0.13 -6.05 -10.77
CA THR A 48 -1.05 -5.78 -11.88
C THR A 48 -0.62 -4.55 -12.70
N GLN A 49 -0.16 -3.48 -12.03
CA GLN A 49 0.41 -2.31 -12.71
C GLN A 49 1.66 -2.67 -13.52
N VAL A 50 2.58 -3.44 -12.93
CA VAL A 50 3.79 -3.89 -13.63
C VAL A 50 3.44 -4.76 -14.84
N ASN A 51 2.48 -5.66 -14.71
CA ASN A 51 2.04 -6.51 -15.82
C ASN A 51 1.42 -5.69 -16.96
N ALA A 52 0.63 -4.66 -16.65
CA ALA A 52 0.10 -3.75 -17.66
C ALA A 52 1.23 -3.01 -18.42
N LEU A 53 2.20 -2.45 -17.69
CA LEU A 53 3.36 -1.80 -18.28
C LEU A 53 4.20 -2.74 -19.14
N LEU A 54 4.37 -4.00 -18.71
CA LEU A 54 5.08 -5.02 -19.49
C LEU A 54 4.32 -5.40 -20.76
N ALA A 55 2.99 -5.50 -20.71
CA ALA A 55 2.16 -5.78 -21.87
C ALA A 55 2.23 -4.63 -22.89
N GLU A 56 2.07 -3.38 -22.43
CA GLU A 56 2.24 -2.19 -23.27
C GLU A 56 3.63 -2.13 -23.91
N ARG A 57 4.68 -2.38 -23.12
CA ARG A 57 6.05 -2.46 -23.62
C ARG A 57 6.12 -3.49 -24.74
N ASN A 58 5.72 -4.73 -24.48
CA ASN A 58 5.83 -5.82 -25.46
C ASN A 58 5.05 -5.50 -26.75
N LEU A 59 3.83 -4.97 -26.65
CA LEU A 59 3.04 -4.53 -27.82
C LEU A 59 3.75 -3.43 -28.62
N ARG A 60 4.49 -2.53 -27.97
CA ARG A 60 5.27 -1.49 -28.63
C ARG A 60 6.50 -2.02 -29.36
N TRP A 61 7.12 -3.10 -28.89
CA TRP A 61 8.30 -3.71 -29.55
C TRP A 61 7.96 -4.58 -30.75
N PHE A 62 6.72 -5.07 -30.88
CA PHE A 62 6.25 -5.90 -32.00
C PHE A 62 5.58 -5.10 -33.13
N ARG A 63 5.77 -3.77 -33.18
CA ARG A 63 5.27 -2.87 -34.22
C ARG A 63 6.42 -2.29 -35.03
#